data_AF-A0A849ESA3-F1
#
_entry.id   AF-A0A849ESA3-F1
#
_cell.length_a   1.000
_cell.length_b   1.000
_cell.length_c   1.000
_cell.angle_alpha   90.00
_cell.angle_beta   90.00
_cell.angle_gamma   90.00
#
_symmetry.space_group_name_H-M   'P 1'
#
loop_
_entity.id
_entity.type
_entity.pdbx_description
1 polymer ?
#
loop_
_entity_poly.entity_id
_entity_poly.type
_entity_poly.pdbx_seq_one_letter_code
_entity_poly.pdbx_strand_id
1 'polypeptide(L)'
;GGDPSLANTIRCGLADAFVRAGDHAAAIGHFDRIVSADSTALKDTALFHLGRLHSEAGDRQEAQSAFARLSDEFPDSMYAQVAKEQMAEMQPSPQP
;
A
#
# COMPACT_ATOMS: atom_id res chain seq x y z
N GLY A 1 -22.71 -0.80 16.35
CA GLY A 1 -21.89 -1.19 15.19
C GLY A 1 -20.72 -0.27 15.15
N GLY A 2 -19.49 -0.79 15.17
CA GLY A 2 -18.31 0.06 15.04
C GLY A 2 -18.12 0.43 13.58
N ASP A 3 -17.97 1.72 13.30
CA ASP A 3 -17.69 2.21 11.95
C ASP A 3 -16.42 1.54 11.41
N PRO A 4 -16.50 0.78 10.30
CA PRO A 4 -15.33 0.10 9.74
C PRO A 4 -14.19 1.07 9.40
N SER A 5 -14.53 2.34 9.15
CA SER A 5 -13.58 3.43 8.97
C SER A 5 -12.70 3.69 10.19
N LEU A 6 -13.26 3.66 11.41
CA LEU A 6 -12.47 3.83 12.64
C LEU A 6 -11.47 2.69 12.82
N ALA A 7 -11.91 1.45 12.55
CA ALA A 7 -11.05 0.29 12.64
C ALA A 7 -9.88 0.38 11.64
N ASN A 8 -10.11 0.90 10.44
CA ASN A 8 -9.05 1.17 9.46
C ASN A 8 -8.09 2.26 9.92
N THR A 9 -8.57 3.34 10.56
CA THR A 9 -7.70 4.37 11.13
C THR A 9 -6.77 3.80 12.21
N ILE A 10 -7.30 2.98 13.12
CA ILE A 10 -6.48 2.34 14.16
C ILE A 10 -5.45 1.39 13.53
N ARG A 11 -5.85 0.58 12.54
CA ARG A 11 -4.92 -0.31 11.83
C ARG A 11 -3.84 0.47 11.10
N CYS A 12 -4.19 1.58 10.46
CA CYS A 12 -3.23 2.42 9.75
C CYS A 12 -2.19 2.97 10.72
N GLY A 13 -2.63 3.50 11.88
CA GLY A 13 -1.72 3.99 12.92
C GLY A 13 -0.78 2.92 13.49
N LEU A 14 -1.29 1.69 13.69
CA LEU A 14 -0.47 0.55 14.11
C LEU A 14 0.55 0.17 13.03
N ALA A 15 0.12 0.07 11.78
CA ALA A 15 0.99 -0.26 10.66
C ALA A 15 2.13 0.75 10.53
N ASP A 16 1.83 2.04 10.66
CA ASP A 16 2.81 3.13 10.66
C ASP A 16 3.83 3.01 11.80
N ALA A 17 3.37 2.62 12.99
CA ALA A 17 4.25 2.36 14.12
C ALA A 17 5.20 1.18 13.86
N PHE A 18 4.70 0.10 13.25
CA PHE A 18 5.51 -1.05 12.88
C PHE A 18 6.52 -0.72 11.76
N VAL A 19 6.14 0.08 10.76
CA VAL A 19 7.07 0.61 9.75
C VAL A 19 8.23 1.33 10.43
N ARG A 20 7.94 2.25 11.36
CA ARG A 20 8.99 2.98 12.10
C ARG A 20 9.83 2.08 13.00
N ALA A 21 9.27 0.97 13.47
CA ALA A 21 10.00 -0.03 14.26
C ALA A 21 10.85 -0.98 13.38
N GLY A 22 10.74 -0.91 12.05
CA GLY A 22 11.39 -1.82 11.11
C GLY A 22 10.71 -3.20 11.01
N ASP A 23 9.55 -3.38 11.65
CA ASP A 23 8.78 -4.62 11.58
C ASP A 23 7.83 -4.58 10.37
N HIS A 24 8.42 -4.80 9.19
CA HIS A 24 7.68 -4.74 7.93
C HIS A 24 6.58 -5.80 7.84
N ALA A 25 6.80 -6.98 8.43
CA ALA A 25 5.83 -8.07 8.42
C ALA A 25 4.55 -7.71 9.20
N ALA A 26 4.71 -7.14 10.40
CA ALA A 26 3.56 -6.67 11.18
C ALA A 26 2.83 -5.52 10.48
N ALA A 27 3.57 -4.58 9.88
CA ALA A 27 2.98 -3.47 9.13
C ALA A 27 2.14 -3.97 7.93
N ILE A 28 2.69 -4.88 7.13
CA ILE A 28 2.00 -5.50 5.99
C ILE A 28 0.70 -6.15 6.44
N GLY A 29 0.71 -6.92 7.53
CA GLY A 29 -0.50 -7.58 8.04
C GLY A 29 -1.61 -6.61 8.46
N HIS A 30 -1.25 -5.41 8.93
CA HIS A 30 -2.22 -4.36 9.25
C HIS A 30 -2.78 -3.68 8.01
N PHE A 31 -1.94 -3.37 7.02
CA PHE A 31 -2.40 -2.77 5.76
C PHE A 31 -3.23 -3.73 4.91
N ASP A 32 -2.88 -5.02 4.87
CA ASP A 32 -3.65 -6.04 4.14
C ASP A 32 -5.10 -6.15 4.66
N ARG A 33 -5.28 -6.04 5.98
CA ARG A 33 -6.61 -5.97 6.61
C ARG A 33 -7.41 -4.72 6.24
N ILE A 34 -6.74 -3.61 5.92
CA ILE A 34 -7.41 -2.38 5.45
C ILE A 34 -7.86 -2.60 4.00
N VAL A 35 -6.98 -3.13 3.14
CA VAL A 35 -7.30 -3.41 1.73
C VAL A 35 -8.42 -4.44 1.58
N SER A 36 -8.46 -5.43 2.47
CA SER A 36 -9.48 -6.48 2.51
C SER A 36 -10.80 -6.07 3.17
N ALA A 37 -10.88 -4.90 3.80
CA ALA A 37 -12.12 -4.42 4.41
C ALA A 37 -13.14 -3.98 3.34
N ASP A 38 -14.45 -4.02 3.64
CA ASP A 38 -15.46 -3.50 2.70
C ASP A 38 -15.37 -1.98 2.51
N SER A 39 -14.88 -1.26 3.52
CA SER A 39 -14.74 0.20 3.47
C SER A 39 -13.55 0.60 2.60
N THR A 40 -13.78 1.54 1.68
CA THR A 40 -12.72 2.14 0.86
C THR A 40 -11.84 3.12 1.64
N ALA A 41 -12.22 3.48 2.87
CA ALA A 41 -11.47 4.40 3.71
C ALA A 41 -10.05 3.84 3.98
N LEU A 42 -9.04 4.63 3.60
CA LEU A 42 -7.61 4.35 3.76
C LEU A 42 -7.07 3.18 2.91
N LYS A 43 -7.87 2.61 1.99
CA LYS A 43 -7.39 1.55 1.09
C LYS A 43 -6.29 2.05 0.17
N ASP A 44 -6.43 3.25 -0.36
CA ASP A 44 -5.44 3.89 -1.22
C ASP A 44 -4.10 4.08 -0.48
N THR A 45 -4.16 4.57 0.75
CA THR A 45 -3.02 4.72 1.65
C THR A 45 -2.39 3.36 1.95
N ALA A 46 -3.21 2.36 2.31
CA ALA A 46 -2.73 1.02 2.61
C ALA A 46 -2.04 0.35 1.41
N LEU A 47 -2.62 0.46 0.21
CA LEU A 47 -2.02 -0.07 -1.03
C LEU A 47 -0.67 0.62 -1.33
N PHE A 48 -0.58 1.94 -1.15
CA PHE A 48 0.68 2.67 -1.31
C PHE A 48 1.77 2.16 -0.37
N HIS A 49 1.45 2.03 0.93
CA HIS A 49 2.39 1.55 1.93
C HIS A 49 2.77 0.08 1.72
N LEU A 50 1.83 -0.79 1.31
CA LEU A 50 2.13 -2.16 0.93
C LEU A 50 3.11 -2.21 -0.24
N GLY A 51 2.85 -1.44 -1.29
CA GLY A 51 3.73 -1.37 -2.44
C GLY A 51 5.16 -1.00 -2.05
N ARG A 52 5.31 0.01 -1.19
CA ARG A 52 6.61 0.44 -0.66
C ARG A 52 7.28 -0.63 0.20
N LEU A 53 6.57 -1.18 1.18
CA LEU A 53 7.10 -2.19 2.09
C LEU A 53 7.57 -3.45 1.33
N HIS A 54 6.79 -3.91 0.35
CA HIS A 54 7.19 -5.03 -0.50
C HIS A 54 8.39 -4.67 -1.39
N SER A 55 8.47 -3.44 -1.89
CA SER A 55 9.64 -2.97 -2.64
C SER A 55 10.90 -2.99 -1.79
N GLU A 56 10.82 -2.49 -0.56
CA GLU A 56 11.90 -2.47 0.43
C GLU A 56 12.30 -3.88 0.87
N ALA A 57 11.35 -4.83 0.91
CA ALA A 57 11.60 -6.24 1.16
C ALA A 57 12.24 -6.99 -0.03
N GLY A 58 12.27 -6.38 -1.22
CA GLY A 58 12.75 -7.00 -2.46
C GLY A 58 11.68 -7.77 -3.23
N ASP A 59 10.45 -7.84 -2.72
CA ASP A 59 9.28 -8.47 -3.32
C ASP A 59 8.67 -7.58 -4.43
N ARG A 60 9.42 -7.40 -5.51
CA ARG A 60 9.02 -6.51 -6.63
C ARG A 60 7.68 -6.88 -7.28
N GLN A 61 7.28 -8.14 -7.27
CA GLN A 61 6.02 -8.61 -7.83
C GLN A 61 4.83 -8.09 -7.02
N GLU A 62 4.90 -8.23 -5.70
CA GLU A 62 3.85 -7.79 -4.78
C GLU A 62 3.81 -6.27 -4.71
N ALA A 63 4.98 -5.63 -4.77
CA ALA A 63 5.09 -4.18 -4.85
C ALA A 63 4.34 -3.61 -6.06
N GLN A 64 4.64 -4.14 -7.25
CA GLN A 64 3.95 -3.76 -8.49
C GLN A 64 2.46 -4.06 -8.42
N SER A 65 2.06 -5.21 -7.87
CA SER A 65 0.65 -5.57 -7.74
C SER A 65 -0.11 -4.58 -6.87
N ALA A 66 0.45 -4.17 -5.72
CA ALA A 66 -0.18 -3.20 -4.83
C ALA A 66 -0.28 -1.80 -5.48
N PHE A 67 0.78 -1.36 -6.17
CA PHE A 67 0.77 -0.08 -6.88
C PHE A 67 -0.16 -0.06 -8.09
N ALA A 68 -0.25 -1.16 -8.84
CA ALA A 68 -1.17 -1.29 -9.97
C ALA A 68 -2.62 -1.17 -9.50
N ARG A 69 -2.96 -1.89 -8.42
CA ARG A 69 -4.26 -1.78 -7.77
C ARG A 69 -4.55 -0.36 -7.27
N LEU A 70 -3.56 0.32 -6.69
CA LEU A 70 -3.74 1.70 -6.27
C LEU A 70 -4.10 2.62 -7.44
N SER A 71 -3.36 2.50 -8.55
CA SER A 71 -3.57 3.33 -9.73
C SER A 71 -4.86 3.00 -10.50
N ASP A 72 -5.35 1.77 -10.41
CA ASP A 72 -6.57 1.29 -11.08
C ASP A 72 -7.83 1.53 -10.24
N GLU A 73 -7.80 1.15 -8.95
CA GLU A 73 -8.95 1.27 -8.04
C GLU A 73 -9.11 2.70 -7.49
N PHE A 74 -8.02 3.48 -7.37
CA PHE A 74 -8.02 4.83 -6.79
C PHE A 74 -7.27 5.85 -7.67
N PRO A 75 -7.66 6.04 -8.93
CA PRO A 75 -6.95 6.91 -9.87
C PRO A 75 -6.87 8.38 -9.43
N ASP A 76 -7.85 8.85 -8.65
CA ASP A 76 -7.90 10.22 -8.10
C ASP A 76 -7.10 10.39 -6.79
N SER A 77 -6.54 9.32 -6.22
CA SER A 77 -5.72 9.43 -5.02
C SER A 77 -4.42 10.18 -5.32
N MET A 78 -3.96 10.99 -4.37
CA MET A 78 -2.66 11.66 -4.47
C MET A 78 -1.49 10.66 -4.62
N TYR A 79 -1.69 9.42 -4.18
CA TYR A 79 -0.69 8.36 -4.29
C TYR A 79 -0.71 7.65 -5.65
N ALA A 80 -1.78 7.79 -6.44
CA ALA A 80 -1.95 7.06 -7.69
C ALA A 80 -0.86 7.41 -8.71
N GLN A 81 -0.48 8.70 -8.81
CA GLN A 81 0.63 9.11 -9.68
C GLN A 81 1.95 8.56 -9.15
N VAL A 82 2.21 8.66 -7.84
CA VAL A 82 3.45 8.17 -7.23
C VAL A 82 3.60 6.66 -7.45
N ALA A 83 2.53 5.89 -7.32
CA ALA A 83 2.52 4.46 -7.62
C ALA A 83 2.90 4.15 -9.08
N LYS A 84 2.40 4.93 -10.04
CA LYS A 84 2.78 4.77 -11.46
C LYS A 84 4.27 5.03 -11.69
N GLU A 85 4.82 6.09 -11.10
CA GLU A 85 6.25 6.41 -11.18
C GLU A 85 7.08 5.27 -10.59
N GLN A 86 6.75 4.81 -9.38
CA GLN A 86 7.46 3.73 -8.70
C GLN A 86 7.43 2.41 -9.49
N MET A 87 6.29 2.07 -10.12
CA MET A 87 6.22 0.91 -11.01
C MET A 87 7.08 1.06 -12.27
N ALA A 88 7.18 2.27 -12.84
CA ALA A 88 8.05 2.53 -13.98
C ALA A 88 9.53 2.38 -13.60
N GLU A 89 9.92 2.83 -12.41
CA GLU A 89 11.28 2.67 -11.87
C GLU A 89 11.64 1.20 -11.59
N MET A 90 10.65 0.35 -11.26
CA MET A 90 10.86 -1.07 -11.00
C MET A 90 11.03 -1.90 -12.27
N GLN A 91 10.52 -1.43 -13.41
CA GLN A 91 10.71 -2.08 -14.69
C GLN A 91 12.14 -1.81 -15.20
N PRO A 92 12.84 -2.83 -15.73
CA PRO A 92 14.07 -2.54 -16.45
C PRO A 92 13.74 -1.58 -17.59
N SER A 93 14.49 -0.49 -17.70
CA SER A 93 14.31 0.51 -18.75
C SER A 93 14.05 -0.17 -20.10
N PRO A 94 13.04 0.24 -20.89
CA PRO A 94 12.98 -0.21 -22.27
C PRO A 94 14.30 0.20 -22.93
N GLN A 95 15.16 -0.78 -23.21
CA GLN A 95 16.39 -0.50 -23.93
C GLN A 95 16.00 0.02 -25.32
N PRO A 96 16.66 1.09 -25.80
CA PRO A 96 16.34 1.73 -27.07
C PRO A 96 16.48 0.78 -28.27
#